data_AF-L1PP95-F1
#
_entry.id   AF-L1PP95-F1
#
_cell.length_a   1.000
_cell.length_b   1.000
_cell.length_c   1.000
_cell.angle_alpha   90.00
_cell.angle_beta   90.00
_cell.angle_gamma   90.00
#
_symmetry.space_group_name_H-M   'P 1'
#
loop_
_entity.id
_entity.type
_entity.pdbx_description
1 polymer ?
#
loop_
_entity_poly.entity_id
_entity_poly.type
_entity_poly.pdbx_seq_one_letter_code
_entity_poly.pdbx_strand_id
1 'polypeptide(L)'
;MKRILFSFIILSTIGCRLTKTDDINTLSYKNTLKDTLIFEKFDFELHKNNYKGYDIEDEISLNGYYKLLEGGSFTAGNGLEEIYYIVIPPSPAFYTIQYDYYKKGNLKSKGKFAGLDSGLAIGSWEYYDESGKLIKEVNEDAKFKFWTFAKILEILHNERVINLRTGKNRDPEKFRVYFDEAEELLHCEIFKKQLSDKVETYWEYIFDCKTGKYTRCEYERYTKKMNEIPNLPILKKSKEYQEQLKETPYKTFQGKTYKF
;
A
#
# COMPACT_ATOMS: atom_id res chain seq x y z
N MET A 1 -53.18 22.26 19.07
CA MET A 1 -52.06 21.31 19.31
C MET A 1 -51.08 21.38 18.14
N LYS A 2 -49.95 22.08 18.30
CA LYS A 2 -48.91 22.17 17.25
C LYS A 2 -48.06 20.90 17.29
N ARG A 3 -48.10 20.10 16.22
CA ARG A 3 -47.24 18.92 16.04
C ARG A 3 -45.83 19.41 15.70
N ILE A 4 -44.89 19.21 16.62
CA ILE A 4 -43.46 19.40 16.38
C ILE A 4 -42.96 18.15 15.68
N LEU A 5 -42.64 18.26 14.38
CA LEU A 5 -41.90 17.24 13.65
C LEU A 5 -40.46 17.25 14.14
N PHE A 6 -40.08 16.25 14.93
CA PHE A 6 -38.68 15.96 15.20
C PHE A 6 -38.05 15.37 13.93
N SER A 7 -37.35 16.21 13.17
CA SER A 7 -36.44 15.76 12.12
C SER A 7 -35.23 15.12 12.80
N PHE A 8 -35.17 13.79 12.80
CA PHE A 8 -33.97 13.06 13.19
C PHE A 8 -32.91 13.25 12.10
N ILE A 9 -31.99 14.19 12.32
CA ILE A 9 -30.76 14.26 11.54
C ILE A 9 -29.91 13.06 11.97
N ILE A 10 -29.96 11.97 11.21
CA ILE A 10 -29.03 10.87 11.35
C ILE A 10 -27.66 11.40 10.89
N LEU A 11 -26.85 11.91 11.83
CA LEU A 11 -25.42 12.06 11.60
C LEU A 11 -24.90 10.66 11.29
N SER A 12 -24.57 10.38 10.03
CA SER A 12 -23.83 9.17 9.68
C SER A 12 -22.42 9.31 10.26
N THR A 13 -22.25 8.93 11.52
CA THR A 13 -20.96 8.94 12.18
C THR A 13 -20.07 7.92 11.48
N ILE A 14 -19.06 8.41 10.75
CA ILE A 14 -17.96 7.57 10.30
C ILE A 14 -17.33 6.95 11.55
N GLY A 15 -17.38 5.62 11.63
CA GLY A 15 -16.93 4.88 12.81
C GLY A 15 -15.42 4.70 12.77
N CYS A 16 -14.67 5.74 13.15
CA CYS A 16 -13.25 5.54 13.40
C CYS A 16 -13.05 4.81 14.73
N ARG A 17 -12.26 3.74 14.72
CA ARG A 17 -11.96 2.92 15.90
C ARG A 17 -10.48 3.01 16.23
N LEU A 18 -10.16 3.32 17.48
CA LEU A 18 -8.81 3.20 18.03
C LEU A 18 -8.65 1.79 18.60
N THR A 19 -7.62 1.06 18.15
CA THR A 19 -7.33 -0.28 18.64
C THR A 19 -6.00 -0.27 19.41
N LYS A 20 -6.00 -0.92 20.58
CA LYS A 20 -4.78 -1.28 21.31
C LYS A 20 -4.35 -2.67 20.87
N THR A 21 -3.07 -2.82 20.57
CA THR A 21 -2.43 -4.07 20.16
C THR A 21 -1.97 -4.84 21.39
N ASP A 22 -2.91 -5.40 22.14
CA ASP A 22 -2.55 -6.38 23.17
C ASP A 22 -2.34 -7.73 22.46
N ASP A 23 -1.11 -8.26 22.59
CA ASP A 23 -0.61 -9.57 22.17
C ASP A 23 -1.31 -10.25 20.98
N ILE A 24 -1.03 -9.75 19.78
CA ILE A 24 -1.33 -10.49 18.54
C ILE A 24 -0.36 -11.66 18.46
N ASN A 25 -0.88 -12.88 18.59
CA ASN A 25 -0.14 -14.10 18.30
C ASN A 25 0.31 -14.06 16.82
N THR A 26 1.61 -13.82 16.62
CA THR A 26 2.25 -13.76 15.31
C THR A 26 2.21 -15.14 14.67
N LEU A 27 1.27 -15.37 13.76
CA LEU A 27 1.25 -16.60 12.99
C LEU A 27 2.02 -16.34 11.69
N SER A 28 3.30 -16.71 11.65
CA SER A 28 4.13 -16.47 10.46
C SER A 28 3.55 -17.24 9.27
N TYR A 29 2.85 -16.54 8.37
CA TYR A 29 2.44 -17.12 7.11
C TYR A 29 3.65 -17.17 6.19
N LYS A 30 4.22 -18.35 5.97
CA LYS A 30 5.28 -18.55 4.98
C LYS A 30 4.65 -18.41 3.60
N ASN A 31 4.72 -17.20 3.02
CA ASN A 31 4.48 -17.03 1.59
C ASN A 31 5.56 -17.83 0.85
N THR A 32 5.13 -18.89 0.17
CA THR A 32 5.99 -19.98 -0.31
C THR A 32 6.68 -19.73 -1.64
N LEU A 33 6.82 -18.48 -2.07
CA LEU A 33 8.05 -18.15 -2.78
C LEU A 33 9.05 -17.97 -1.67
N LYS A 34 9.94 -18.94 -1.50
CA LYS A 34 11.23 -18.62 -0.90
C LYS A 34 11.71 -17.34 -1.58
N ASP A 35 12.32 -16.44 -0.82
CA ASP A 35 13.04 -15.26 -1.33
C ASP A 35 14.23 -15.71 -2.19
N THR A 36 13.95 -16.53 -3.20
CA THR A 36 14.84 -17.07 -4.18
C THR A 36 15.10 -15.92 -5.12
N LEU A 37 16.37 -15.53 -5.21
CA LEU A 37 16.83 -14.57 -6.18
C LEU A 37 16.48 -15.11 -7.58
N ILE A 38 15.51 -14.46 -8.25
CA ILE A 38 15.03 -14.90 -9.57
C ILE A 38 15.99 -14.42 -10.66
N PHE A 39 16.55 -13.23 -10.50
CA PHE A 39 17.45 -12.59 -11.45
C PHE A 39 18.82 -12.32 -10.80
N GLU A 40 19.71 -13.31 -10.79
CA GLU A 40 21.04 -13.16 -10.17
C GLU A 40 21.93 -12.15 -10.91
N LYS A 41 21.72 -12.00 -12.22
CA LYS A 41 22.39 -11.03 -13.08
C LYS A 41 21.39 -10.37 -14.03
N PHE A 42 21.75 -9.20 -14.52
CA PHE A 42 20.99 -8.57 -15.59
C PHE A 42 21.24 -9.25 -16.94
N ASP A 43 20.17 -9.67 -17.61
CA ASP A 43 20.26 -10.28 -18.94
C ASP A 43 20.13 -9.21 -20.03
N PHE A 44 21.27 -8.68 -20.48
CA PHE A 44 21.33 -7.64 -21.50
C PHE A 44 20.81 -8.08 -22.86
N GLU A 45 20.98 -9.35 -23.23
CA GLU A 45 20.51 -9.87 -24.53
C GLU A 45 18.99 -10.05 -24.52
N LEU A 46 18.45 -10.55 -23.40
CA LEU A 46 17.01 -10.61 -23.19
C LEU A 46 16.40 -9.20 -23.15
N HIS A 47 17.03 -8.24 -22.47
CA HIS A 47 16.57 -6.85 -22.51
C HIS A 47 16.56 -6.28 -23.94
N LYS A 48 17.67 -6.45 -24.68
CA LYS A 48 17.84 -5.96 -26.06
C LYS A 48 16.82 -6.55 -27.04
N ASN A 49 16.35 -7.77 -26.78
CA ASN A 49 15.35 -8.42 -27.62
C ASN A 49 13.90 -8.17 -27.16
N ASN A 50 13.68 -7.23 -26.22
CA ASN A 50 12.39 -6.90 -25.61
C ASN A 50 11.72 -8.09 -24.92
N TYR A 51 12.53 -8.90 -24.23
CA TYR A 51 12.10 -10.08 -23.48
C TYR A 51 11.31 -11.07 -24.34
N LYS A 52 11.78 -11.29 -25.57
CA LYS A 52 11.17 -12.25 -26.51
C LYS A 52 11.09 -13.63 -25.87
N GLY A 53 9.89 -14.21 -25.88
CA GLY A 53 9.62 -15.51 -25.26
C GLY A 53 8.83 -15.42 -23.96
N TYR A 54 8.61 -14.20 -23.45
CA TYR A 54 7.68 -13.94 -22.35
C TYR A 54 6.38 -13.32 -22.87
N ASP A 55 5.26 -13.76 -22.32
CA ASP A 55 3.97 -13.13 -22.54
C ASP A 55 3.87 -11.84 -21.74
N ILE A 56 3.18 -10.83 -22.28
CA ILE A 56 2.90 -9.58 -21.59
C ILE A 56 1.73 -9.79 -20.62
N GLU A 57 1.71 -9.05 -19.51
CA GLU A 57 0.57 -9.02 -18.61
C GLU A 57 -0.64 -8.33 -19.24
N ASP A 58 -1.79 -9.01 -19.16
CA ASP A 58 -3.05 -8.51 -19.73
C ASP A 58 -3.77 -7.56 -18.76
N GLU A 59 -3.33 -7.52 -17.50
CA GLU A 59 -3.94 -6.70 -16.46
C GLU A 59 -3.51 -5.24 -16.60
N ILE A 60 -4.47 -4.32 -16.76
CA ILE A 60 -4.21 -2.90 -17.04
C ILE A 60 -3.30 -2.26 -15.98
N SER A 61 -3.45 -2.66 -14.70
CA SER A 61 -2.61 -2.19 -13.60
C SER A 61 -1.15 -2.62 -13.68
N LEU A 62 -0.83 -3.60 -14.53
CA LEU A 62 0.49 -4.19 -14.72
C LEU A 62 1.01 -4.00 -16.16
N ASN A 63 0.51 -2.99 -16.87
CA ASN A 63 0.99 -2.68 -18.21
C ASN A 63 2.53 -2.50 -18.21
N GLY A 64 3.23 -3.17 -19.14
CA GLY A 64 4.70 -3.19 -19.21
C GLY A 64 5.38 -4.27 -18.37
N TYR A 65 4.60 -5.16 -17.73
CA TYR A 65 5.12 -6.38 -17.10
C TYR A 65 5.02 -7.59 -18.03
N TYR A 66 5.93 -8.53 -17.83
CA TYR A 66 6.02 -9.83 -18.48
C TYR A 66 5.67 -10.93 -17.47
N LYS A 67 4.95 -11.98 -17.90
CA LYS A 67 4.53 -13.11 -17.07
C LYS A 67 5.70 -14.05 -16.79
N LEU A 68 5.89 -14.46 -15.53
CA LEU A 68 6.84 -15.50 -15.16
C LEU A 68 6.22 -16.90 -15.33
N LEU A 69 7.03 -17.90 -15.70
CA LEU A 69 6.59 -19.29 -15.89
C LEU A 69 5.98 -19.92 -14.63
N GLU A 70 6.55 -19.62 -13.46
CA GLU A 70 6.09 -20.15 -12.16
C GLU A 70 4.97 -19.30 -11.54
N GLY A 71 4.42 -18.36 -12.31
CA GLY A 71 3.46 -17.37 -11.86
C GLY A 71 4.12 -16.07 -11.37
N GLY A 72 3.31 -15.02 -11.27
CA GLY A 72 3.80 -13.65 -11.05
C GLY A 72 4.29 -13.00 -12.33
N SER A 73 4.91 -11.84 -12.18
CA SER A 73 5.23 -10.97 -13.31
C SER A 73 6.49 -10.18 -13.01
N PHE A 74 7.18 -9.68 -14.03
CA PHE A 74 8.33 -8.81 -13.85
C PHE A 74 8.36 -7.70 -14.89
N THR A 75 9.01 -6.59 -14.55
CA THR A 75 9.43 -5.59 -15.53
C THR A 75 10.89 -5.25 -15.29
N ALA A 76 11.52 -4.59 -16.25
CA ALA A 76 12.91 -4.21 -16.13
C ALA A 76 13.29 -3.01 -16.98
N GLY A 77 14.29 -2.28 -16.50
CA GLY A 77 14.86 -1.11 -17.15
C GLY A 77 16.38 -1.23 -17.30
N ASN A 78 16.90 -0.60 -18.35
CA ASN A 78 18.32 -0.39 -18.59
C ASN A 78 18.53 1.08 -19.03
N GLY A 79 18.36 1.99 -18.08
CA GLY A 79 18.55 3.43 -18.27
C GLY A 79 20.01 3.86 -18.06
N LEU A 80 20.27 5.17 -18.20
CA LEU A 80 21.61 5.74 -18.00
C LEU A 80 22.12 5.58 -16.56
N GLU A 81 21.21 5.61 -15.59
CA GLU A 81 21.52 5.60 -14.15
C GLU A 81 21.03 4.33 -13.44
N GLU A 82 20.08 3.61 -14.03
CA GLU A 82 19.37 2.52 -13.37
C GLU A 82 19.25 1.30 -14.28
N ILE A 83 19.78 0.16 -13.82
CA ILE A 83 19.59 -1.16 -14.42
C ILE A 83 18.91 -2.02 -13.38
N TYR A 84 17.72 -2.53 -13.68
CA TYR A 84 16.92 -3.21 -12.68
C TYR A 84 15.94 -4.24 -13.22
N TYR A 85 15.51 -5.12 -12.32
CA TYR A 85 14.27 -5.89 -12.42
C TYR A 85 13.36 -5.54 -11.23
N ILE A 86 12.07 -5.38 -11.50
CA ILE A 86 11.02 -5.36 -10.48
C ILE A 86 10.18 -6.62 -10.68
N VAL A 87 10.02 -7.40 -9.62
CA VAL A 87 9.27 -8.65 -9.65
C VAL A 87 8.05 -8.56 -8.74
N ILE A 88 6.90 -8.92 -9.31
CA ILE A 88 5.66 -9.18 -8.62
C ILE A 88 5.61 -10.69 -8.36
N PRO A 89 5.79 -11.13 -7.10
CA PRO A 89 5.71 -12.55 -6.78
C PRO A 89 4.27 -13.05 -7.01
N PRO A 90 4.05 -14.34 -7.37
CA PRO A 90 2.70 -14.87 -7.50
C PRO A 90 1.81 -14.63 -6.27
N SER A 91 0.50 -14.72 -6.47
CA SER A 91 -0.46 -14.68 -5.36
C SER A 91 -0.06 -15.70 -4.28
N PRO A 92 0.02 -15.32 -2.99
CA PRO A 92 -0.69 -14.20 -2.35
C PRO A 92 0.20 -13.06 -1.81
N ALA A 93 1.40 -12.82 -2.35
CA ALA A 93 2.30 -11.77 -1.85
C ALA A 93 1.70 -10.34 -1.85
N PHE A 94 2.13 -9.49 -0.91
CA PHE A 94 1.73 -8.07 -0.79
C PHE A 94 2.94 -7.14 -0.88
N TYR A 95 3.93 -7.52 -1.68
CA TYR A 95 5.16 -6.76 -1.90
C TYR A 95 5.65 -7.01 -3.32
N THR A 96 6.51 -6.12 -3.81
CA THR A 96 7.39 -6.38 -4.95
C THR A 96 8.81 -6.63 -4.47
N ILE A 97 9.61 -7.28 -5.32
CA ILE A 97 11.04 -7.47 -5.12
C ILE A 97 11.76 -6.60 -6.14
N GLN A 98 12.70 -5.78 -5.68
CA GLN A 98 13.58 -5.00 -6.52
C GLN A 98 14.93 -5.69 -6.59
N TYR A 99 15.50 -5.76 -7.79
CA TYR A 99 16.89 -6.09 -8.02
C TYR A 99 17.53 -4.97 -8.83
N ASP A 100 18.58 -4.35 -8.30
CA ASP A 100 19.34 -3.33 -9.01
C ASP A 100 20.72 -3.88 -9.37
N TYR A 101 21.27 -3.43 -10.49
CA TYR A 101 22.51 -3.95 -11.03
C TYR A 101 23.52 -2.84 -11.32
N TYR A 102 24.78 -3.21 -11.26
CA TYR A 102 25.86 -2.43 -11.85
C TYR A 102 25.83 -2.49 -13.38
N LYS A 103 26.56 -1.58 -14.04
CA LYS A 103 26.65 -1.51 -15.52
C LYS A 103 27.08 -2.82 -16.20
N LYS A 104 27.80 -3.68 -15.48
CA LYS A 104 28.23 -5.02 -15.96
C LYS A 104 27.20 -6.12 -15.70
N GLY A 105 26.04 -5.79 -15.13
CA GLY A 105 24.95 -6.72 -14.83
C GLY A 105 25.13 -7.52 -13.53
N ASN A 106 26.17 -7.25 -12.74
CA ASN A 106 26.31 -7.84 -11.40
C ASN A 106 25.33 -7.17 -10.43
N LEU A 107 24.73 -7.96 -9.54
CA LEU A 107 23.78 -7.47 -8.53
C LEU A 107 24.43 -6.40 -7.66
N LYS A 108 23.73 -5.27 -7.49
CA LYS A 108 24.11 -4.12 -6.68
C LYS A 108 23.28 -4.07 -5.40
N SER A 109 21.99 -4.30 -5.51
CA SER A 109 21.09 -4.38 -4.36
C SER A 109 19.91 -5.29 -4.64
N LYS A 110 19.36 -5.88 -3.58
CA LYS A 110 18.05 -6.53 -3.62
C LYS A 110 17.27 -6.24 -2.35
N GLY A 111 15.96 -6.11 -2.49
CA GLY A 111 15.08 -5.89 -1.35
C GLY A 111 13.62 -5.85 -1.77
N LYS A 112 12.75 -5.43 -0.84
CA LYS A 112 11.31 -5.46 -1.03
C LYS A 112 10.70 -4.07 -0.88
N PHE A 113 9.67 -3.81 -1.66
CA PHE A 113 8.77 -2.68 -1.50
C PHE A 113 7.38 -3.16 -1.08
N ALA A 114 6.72 -2.42 -0.19
CA ALA A 114 5.40 -2.74 0.30
C ALA A 114 4.33 -2.57 -0.79
N GLY A 115 3.33 -3.45 -0.84
CA GLY A 115 2.32 -3.41 -1.91
C GLY A 115 2.92 -3.60 -3.31
N LEU A 116 2.11 -3.33 -4.33
CA LEU A 116 2.53 -3.49 -5.74
C LEU A 116 2.93 -2.18 -6.42
N ASP A 117 2.76 -1.03 -5.74
CA ASP A 117 2.94 0.31 -6.32
C ASP A 117 3.20 1.40 -5.25
N SER A 118 3.93 1.11 -4.16
CA SER A 118 4.16 2.11 -3.10
C SER A 118 5.53 2.80 -3.12
N GLY A 119 6.57 2.13 -3.61
CA GLY A 119 7.96 2.56 -3.42
C GLY A 119 8.43 2.56 -1.95
N LEU A 120 7.64 2.07 -0.98
CA LEU A 120 8.01 2.03 0.43
C LEU A 120 8.88 0.81 0.74
N ALA A 121 10.18 1.02 0.93
CA ALA A 121 11.12 -0.05 1.21
C ALA A 121 10.81 -0.72 2.56
N ILE A 122 10.85 -2.05 2.63
CA ILE A 122 10.49 -2.87 3.79
C ILE A 122 11.44 -4.05 3.98
N GLY A 123 11.46 -4.60 5.19
CA GLY A 123 12.25 -5.78 5.53
C GLY A 123 13.77 -5.56 5.36
N SER A 124 14.50 -6.63 5.05
CA SER A 124 15.95 -6.55 4.84
C SER A 124 16.30 -6.21 3.40
N TRP A 125 17.15 -5.21 3.22
CA TRP A 125 17.77 -4.81 1.97
C TRP A 125 19.26 -5.15 1.99
N GLU A 126 19.69 -5.91 1.00
CA GLU A 126 21.08 -6.36 0.85
C GLU A 126 21.77 -5.55 -0.26
N TYR A 127 23.00 -5.11 -0.01
CA TYR A 127 23.81 -4.36 -0.96
C TYR A 127 25.16 -5.05 -1.16
N TYR A 128 25.58 -5.11 -2.41
CA TYR A 128 26.77 -5.83 -2.86
C TYR A 128 27.73 -4.87 -3.54
N ASP A 129 29.02 -5.20 -3.53
CA ASP A 129 30.00 -4.53 -4.39
C ASP A 129 29.98 -5.07 -5.82
N GLU A 130 30.75 -4.46 -6.74
CA GLU A 130 30.81 -4.91 -8.15
C GLU A 130 31.30 -6.35 -8.33
N SER A 131 31.99 -6.94 -7.34
CA SER A 131 32.43 -8.33 -7.38
C SER A 131 31.35 -9.32 -6.95
N GLY A 132 30.24 -8.82 -6.40
CA GLY A 132 29.13 -9.62 -5.87
C GLY A 132 29.28 -9.95 -4.38
N LYS A 133 30.23 -9.34 -3.67
CA LYS A 133 30.38 -9.54 -2.22
C LYS A 133 29.39 -8.65 -1.48
N LEU A 134 28.65 -9.23 -0.52
CA LEU A 134 27.76 -8.48 0.37
C LEU A 134 28.58 -7.49 1.21
N ILE A 135 28.20 -6.20 1.15
CA ILE A 135 28.89 -5.11 1.86
C ILE A 135 28.02 -4.44 2.92
N LYS A 136 26.70 -4.52 2.79
CA LYS A 136 25.77 -3.86 3.71
C LYS A 136 24.42 -4.57 3.71
N GLU A 137 23.81 -4.64 4.87
CA GLU A 137 22.42 -5.04 5.06
C GLU A 137 21.70 -3.94 5.84
N VAL A 138 20.49 -3.57 5.43
CA VAL A 138 19.66 -2.54 6.07
C VAL A 138 18.30 -3.13 6.38
N ASN A 139 17.89 -3.06 7.66
CA ASN A 139 16.52 -3.35 8.05
C ASN A 139 15.65 -2.10 7.85
N GLU A 140 14.93 -2.05 6.73
CA GLU A 140 14.04 -0.94 6.37
C GLU A 140 12.82 -0.84 7.29
N ASP A 141 12.39 -1.93 7.92
CA ASP A 141 11.27 -1.88 8.87
C ASP A 141 11.63 -1.13 10.16
N ALA A 142 12.92 -0.89 10.43
CA ALA A 142 13.37 -0.21 11.64
C ALA A 142 12.76 1.20 11.79
N LYS A 143 12.47 1.89 10.69
CA LYS A 143 11.81 3.21 10.70
C LYS A 143 10.37 3.17 11.23
N PHE A 144 9.74 2.00 11.28
CA PHE A 144 8.38 1.83 11.79
C PHE A 144 8.32 1.47 13.29
N LYS A 145 9.47 1.33 13.96
CA LYS A 145 9.61 1.16 15.42
C LYS A 145 8.79 -0.02 15.98
N PHE A 146 7.58 0.22 16.47
CA PHE A 146 6.68 -0.79 17.04
C PHE A 146 6.04 -1.73 16.00
N TRP A 147 6.17 -1.36 14.73
CA TRP A 147 5.58 -2.07 13.61
C TRP A 147 6.64 -2.71 12.72
N THR A 148 6.24 -3.79 12.09
CA THR A 148 6.91 -4.35 10.91
C THR A 148 5.85 -4.51 9.84
N PHE A 149 6.24 -4.53 8.57
CA PHE A 149 5.25 -4.71 7.51
C PHE A 149 4.50 -6.05 7.64
N ALA A 150 5.21 -7.10 8.08
CA ALA A 150 4.60 -8.39 8.38
C ALA A 150 3.51 -8.30 9.46
N LYS A 151 3.77 -7.60 10.57
CA LYS A 151 2.79 -7.42 11.67
C LYS A 151 1.57 -6.62 11.20
N ILE A 152 1.77 -5.61 10.35
CA ILE A 152 0.67 -4.84 9.75
C ILE A 152 -0.20 -5.76 8.88
N LEU A 153 0.40 -6.56 8.00
CA LEU A 153 -0.33 -7.50 7.16
C LEU A 153 -1.14 -8.52 7.97
N GLU A 154 -0.60 -9.03 9.08
CA GLU A 154 -1.32 -9.93 9.98
C GLU A 154 -2.58 -9.26 10.58
N ILE A 155 -2.47 -8.00 11.02
CA ILE A 155 -3.63 -7.23 11.53
C ILE A 155 -4.70 -7.12 10.44
N LEU A 156 -4.31 -6.67 9.26
CA LEU A 156 -5.23 -6.50 8.13
C LEU A 156 -5.88 -7.83 7.71
N HIS A 157 -5.14 -8.93 7.79
CA HIS A 157 -5.65 -10.28 7.52
C HIS A 157 -6.67 -10.73 8.56
N ASN A 158 -6.34 -10.57 9.83
CA ASN A 158 -7.20 -10.97 10.95
C ASN A 158 -8.50 -10.16 10.97
N GLU A 159 -8.44 -8.89 10.58
CA GLU A 159 -9.61 -8.04 10.36
C GLU A 159 -10.36 -8.32 9.04
N ARG A 160 -9.90 -9.30 8.25
CA ARG A 160 -10.51 -9.80 7.00
C ARG A 160 -10.63 -8.74 5.91
N VAL A 161 -9.83 -7.67 5.97
CA VAL A 161 -9.77 -6.65 4.91
C VAL A 161 -8.80 -7.02 3.80
N ILE A 162 -7.83 -7.90 4.08
CA ILE A 162 -7.00 -8.59 3.08
C ILE A 162 -7.00 -10.10 3.33
N ASN A 163 -6.44 -10.88 2.41
CA ASN A 163 -6.25 -12.31 2.62
C ASN A 163 -4.83 -12.75 2.24
N LEU A 164 -4.00 -13.07 3.24
CA LEU A 164 -2.63 -13.54 3.04
C LEU A 164 -2.53 -14.96 2.46
N ARG A 165 -3.65 -15.69 2.33
CA ARG A 165 -3.69 -17.00 1.69
C ARG A 165 -4.06 -16.93 0.22
N THR A 166 -4.87 -15.94 -0.17
CA THR A 166 -5.43 -15.84 -1.52
C THR A 166 -5.00 -14.59 -2.29
N GLY A 167 -4.31 -13.65 -1.64
CA GLY A 167 -3.94 -12.37 -2.23
C GLY A 167 -5.10 -11.38 -2.36
N LYS A 168 -6.24 -11.62 -1.70
CA LYS A 168 -7.41 -10.73 -1.81
C LYS A 168 -7.01 -9.30 -1.45
N ASN A 169 -7.35 -8.37 -2.34
CA ASN A 169 -7.07 -6.94 -2.27
C ASN A 169 -5.60 -6.54 -2.49
N ARG A 170 -4.69 -7.41 -2.94
CA ARG A 170 -3.27 -7.03 -3.15
C ARG A 170 -3.03 -6.02 -4.30
N ASP A 171 -3.99 -5.86 -5.20
CA ASP A 171 -3.87 -5.03 -6.41
C ASP A 171 -3.57 -3.55 -6.06
N PRO A 172 -2.80 -2.81 -6.88
CA PRO A 172 -2.44 -1.40 -6.59
C PRO A 172 -3.63 -0.47 -6.32
N GLU A 173 -4.77 -0.74 -6.94
CA GLU A 173 -5.99 0.05 -6.75
C GLU A 173 -6.69 -0.26 -5.42
N LYS A 174 -6.44 -1.44 -4.85
CA LYS A 174 -7.12 -1.97 -3.66
C LYS A 174 -6.26 -1.96 -2.40
N PHE A 175 -4.94 -1.93 -2.52
CA PHE A 175 -4.01 -1.86 -1.40
C PHE A 175 -2.96 -0.81 -1.68
N ARG A 176 -3.05 0.30 -0.94
CA ARG A 176 -2.04 1.36 -0.96
C ARG A 176 -1.44 1.47 0.42
N VAL A 177 -0.14 1.69 0.46
CA VAL A 177 0.62 1.85 1.69
C VAL A 177 1.62 2.97 1.48
N TYR A 178 1.77 3.85 2.46
CA TYR A 178 2.76 4.92 2.44
C TYR A 178 3.15 5.28 3.87
N PHE A 179 4.31 5.91 4.01
CA PHE A 179 4.83 6.33 5.30
C PHE A 179 4.99 7.84 5.31
N ASP A 180 4.34 8.49 6.28
CA ASP A 180 4.57 9.89 6.60
C ASP A 180 5.75 9.95 7.58
N GLU A 181 6.92 10.36 7.08
CA GLU A 181 8.14 10.43 7.88
C GLU A 181 8.09 11.53 8.95
N ALA A 182 7.39 12.65 8.67
CA ALA A 182 7.34 13.79 9.59
C ALA A 182 6.49 13.46 10.81
N GLU A 183 5.34 12.84 10.58
CA GLU A 183 4.43 12.43 11.65
C GLU A 183 4.78 11.06 12.24
N GLU A 184 5.63 10.30 11.55
CA GLU A 184 5.96 8.90 11.83
C GLU A 184 4.71 8.01 11.84
N LEU A 185 3.89 8.13 10.80
CA LEU A 185 2.64 7.40 10.62
C LEU A 185 2.71 6.52 9.38
N LEU A 186 2.39 5.23 9.52
CA LEU A 186 2.24 4.33 8.37
C LEU A 186 0.76 4.20 8.03
N HIS A 187 0.41 4.56 6.79
CA HIS A 187 -0.95 4.51 6.28
C HIS A 187 -1.15 3.27 5.43
N CYS A 188 -2.30 2.60 5.58
CA CYS A 188 -2.75 1.54 4.69
C CYS A 188 -4.20 1.82 4.26
N GLU A 189 -4.41 2.04 2.96
CA GLU A 189 -5.74 2.19 2.36
C GLU A 189 -6.15 0.88 1.69
N ILE A 190 -7.27 0.30 2.17
CA ILE A 190 -7.75 -1.00 1.73
C ILE A 190 -9.15 -0.88 1.15
N PHE A 191 -9.31 -1.22 -0.12
CA PHE A 191 -10.61 -1.27 -0.78
C PHE A 191 -11.58 -2.16 0.00
N LYS A 192 -12.78 -1.62 0.26
CA LYS A 192 -13.84 -2.32 0.97
C LYS A 192 -14.92 -2.79 0.02
N LYS A 193 -15.52 -1.85 -0.71
CA LYS A 193 -16.68 -2.12 -1.57
C LYS A 193 -16.91 -0.96 -2.55
N GLN A 194 -17.33 -1.31 -3.76
CA GLN A 194 -17.85 -0.35 -4.72
C GLN A 194 -19.31 0.01 -4.41
N LEU A 195 -19.63 1.30 -4.36
CA LEU A 195 -20.99 1.80 -4.12
C LEU A 195 -21.73 2.12 -5.43
N SER A 196 -21.00 2.56 -6.45
CA SER A 196 -21.48 2.85 -7.80
C SER A 196 -20.30 2.82 -8.78
N ASP A 197 -20.54 3.05 -10.06
CA ASP A 197 -19.48 3.19 -11.07
C ASP A 197 -18.49 4.34 -10.75
N LYS A 198 -18.94 5.32 -9.96
CA LYS A 198 -18.17 6.53 -9.65
C LYS A 198 -17.54 6.53 -8.27
N VAL A 199 -18.15 5.83 -7.31
CA VAL A 199 -17.81 5.96 -5.88
C VAL A 199 -17.61 4.59 -5.26
N GLU A 200 -16.59 4.49 -4.43
CA GLU A 200 -16.26 3.30 -3.65
C GLU A 200 -15.94 3.67 -2.20
N THR A 201 -15.85 2.65 -1.36
CA THR A 201 -15.47 2.76 0.05
C THR A 201 -14.16 2.03 0.30
N TYR A 202 -13.36 2.58 1.22
CA TYR A 202 -12.12 1.99 1.67
C TYR A 202 -11.96 2.15 3.18
N TRP A 203 -11.15 1.28 3.76
CA TRP A 203 -10.63 1.44 5.11
C TRP A 203 -9.29 2.15 5.06
N GLU A 204 -9.10 3.18 5.87
CA GLU A 204 -7.79 3.74 6.16
C GLU A 204 -7.35 3.23 7.54
N TYR A 205 -6.23 2.54 7.59
CA TYR A 205 -5.52 2.22 8.82
C TYR A 205 -4.35 3.18 8.96
N ILE A 206 -4.23 3.80 10.14
CA ILE A 206 -3.11 4.68 10.47
C ILE A 206 -2.40 4.06 11.67
N PHE A 207 -1.21 3.52 11.43
CA PHE A 207 -0.34 2.92 12.42
C PHE A 207 0.61 3.98 12.96
N ASP A 208 0.49 4.30 14.24
CA ASP A 208 1.35 5.26 14.92
C ASP A 208 2.65 4.55 15.34
N CYS A 209 3.75 4.91 14.69
CA CYS A 209 5.06 4.31 14.94
C CYS A 209 5.67 4.78 16.26
N LYS A 210 5.16 5.84 16.90
CA LYS A 210 5.64 6.32 18.21
C LYS A 210 4.96 5.58 19.37
N THR A 211 3.69 5.23 19.21
CA THR A 211 2.90 4.65 20.31
C THR A 211 2.58 3.18 20.17
N GLY A 212 2.79 2.59 18.99
CA GLY A 212 2.44 1.20 18.70
C GLY A 212 0.93 0.95 18.67
N LYS A 213 0.11 2.00 18.58
CA LYS A 213 -1.34 1.93 18.41
C LYS A 213 -1.73 2.18 16.96
N TYR A 214 -2.91 1.74 16.56
CA TYR A 214 -3.44 2.11 15.26
C TYR A 214 -4.90 2.53 15.33
N THR A 215 -5.29 3.36 14.39
CA THR A 215 -6.69 3.72 14.15
C THR A 215 -7.15 3.14 12.84
N ARG A 216 -8.44 2.89 12.73
CA ARG A 216 -9.08 2.50 11.49
C ARG A 216 -10.33 3.33 11.27
N CYS A 217 -10.39 4.04 10.14
CA CYS A 217 -11.57 4.79 9.71
C CYS A 217 -12.09 4.27 8.36
N GLU A 218 -13.38 4.48 8.08
CA GLU A 218 -14.00 4.17 6.77
C GLU A 218 -14.29 5.46 6.03
N TYR A 219 -13.94 5.51 4.75
CA TYR A 219 -14.21 6.66 3.90
C TYR A 219 -14.77 6.27 2.54
N GLU A 220 -15.43 7.23 1.90
CA GLU A 220 -15.81 7.20 0.49
C GLU A 220 -14.72 7.90 -0.35
N ARG A 221 -14.41 7.36 -1.52
CA ARG A 221 -13.58 8.02 -2.55
C ARG A 221 -14.15 7.79 -3.95
N TYR A 222 -13.76 8.64 -4.88
CA TYR A 222 -14.04 8.41 -6.29
C TYR A 222 -13.21 7.23 -6.83
N THR A 223 -13.78 6.50 -7.78
CA THR A 223 -13.06 5.43 -8.49
C THR A 223 -11.95 6.04 -9.33
N LYS A 224 -10.90 5.25 -9.66
CA LYS A 224 -9.75 5.75 -10.44
C LYS A 224 -10.16 6.42 -11.75
N LYS A 225 -11.16 5.86 -12.44
CA LYS A 225 -11.75 6.42 -13.69
C LYS A 225 -12.28 7.84 -13.51
N MET A 226 -12.77 8.17 -12.32
CA MET A 226 -13.32 9.49 -12.03
C MET A 226 -12.24 10.50 -11.67
N ASN A 227 -11.08 10.07 -11.17
CA ASN A 227 -10.00 10.98 -10.76
C ASN A 227 -9.37 11.77 -11.92
N GLU A 228 -9.64 11.38 -13.17
CA GLU A 228 -9.24 12.11 -14.37
C GLU A 228 -10.16 13.33 -14.65
N ILE A 229 -11.29 13.42 -13.96
CA ILE A 229 -12.26 14.50 -14.12
C ILE A 229 -11.93 15.62 -13.12
N PRO A 230 -11.62 16.84 -13.60
CA PRO A 230 -11.35 17.96 -12.70
C PRO A 230 -12.62 18.43 -11.98
N ASN A 231 -12.45 19.05 -10.81
CA ASN A 231 -13.50 19.73 -10.04
C ASN A 231 -14.68 18.85 -9.60
N LEU A 232 -14.42 17.59 -9.25
CA LEU A 232 -15.45 16.74 -8.65
C LEU A 232 -15.88 17.30 -7.28
N PRO A 233 -17.18 17.21 -6.93
CA PRO A 233 -17.65 17.67 -5.63
C PRO A 233 -17.09 16.79 -4.51
N ILE A 234 -16.79 17.39 -3.36
CA ILE A 234 -16.29 16.65 -2.20
C ILE A 234 -17.39 15.70 -1.68
N LEU A 235 -17.05 14.42 -1.52
CA LEU A 235 -17.98 13.42 -0.99
C LEU A 235 -18.19 13.64 0.51
N LYS A 236 -19.43 13.61 0.99
CA LYS A 236 -19.76 13.87 2.41
C LYS A 236 -19.09 12.90 3.40
N LYS A 237 -18.66 11.73 2.94
CA LYS A 237 -17.92 10.75 3.75
C LYS A 237 -16.47 10.55 3.29
N SER A 238 -15.90 11.48 2.51
CA SER A 238 -14.47 11.44 2.22
C SER A 238 -13.64 11.90 3.42
N LYS A 239 -12.37 11.51 3.41
CA LYS A 239 -11.36 12.01 4.35
C LYS A 239 -11.25 13.54 4.29
N GLU A 240 -11.17 14.10 3.08
CA GLU A 240 -11.12 15.56 2.84
C GLU A 240 -12.29 16.31 3.50
N TYR A 241 -13.53 15.79 3.37
CA TYR A 241 -14.67 16.42 4.04
C TYR A 241 -14.53 16.40 5.56
N GLN A 242 -14.02 15.31 6.14
CA GLN A 242 -13.82 15.22 7.59
C GLN A 242 -12.71 16.14 8.09
N GLU A 243 -11.66 16.37 7.30
CA GLU A 243 -10.59 17.31 7.63
C GLU A 243 -11.12 18.76 7.63
N GLN A 244 -11.92 19.13 6.62
CA GLN A 244 -12.59 20.44 6.59
C GLN A 244 -13.49 20.68 7.80
N LEU A 245 -14.15 19.64 8.32
CA LEU A 245 -14.97 19.74 9.53
C LEU A 245 -14.16 19.94 10.82
N LYS A 246 -12.88 19.53 10.83
CA LYS A 246 -11.98 19.73 11.98
C LYS A 246 -11.35 21.12 11.97
N GLU A 247 -11.07 21.63 10.77
CA GLU A 247 -10.47 22.96 10.57
C GLU A 247 -11.45 24.11 10.76
N THR A 248 -12.77 23.86 10.67
CA THR A 248 -13.78 24.89 10.88
C THR A 248 -13.81 25.32 12.36
N PRO A 249 -13.42 26.57 12.69
CA PRO A 249 -13.36 26.99 14.08
C PRO A 249 -14.78 27.11 14.65
N TYR A 250 -15.05 26.36 15.71
CA TYR A 250 -16.22 26.60 16.54
C TYR A 250 -16.08 27.98 17.21
N LYS A 251 -16.97 28.92 16.92
CA LYS A 251 -17.15 30.11 17.75
C LYS A 251 -18.32 29.87 18.70
N THR A 252 -18.02 29.91 19.99
CA THR A 252 -19.03 30.01 21.05
C THR A 252 -19.48 31.47 21.12
N PHE A 253 -20.75 31.74 20.80
CA PHE A 253 -21.37 33.04 21.02
C PHE A 253 -22.58 32.84 21.95
N GLN A 254 -22.58 33.52 23.10
CA GLN A 254 -23.66 33.43 24.10
C GLN A 254 -24.01 32.00 24.53
N GLY A 255 -23.00 31.17 24.80
CA GLY A 255 -23.21 29.80 25.31
C GLY A 255 -23.76 28.80 24.29
N LYS A 256 -23.88 29.19 23.01
CA LYS A 256 -24.23 28.29 21.91
C LYS A 256 -23.05 28.14 20.96
N THR A 257 -22.77 26.90 20.61
CA THR A 257 -21.70 26.53 19.67
C THR A 257 -22.29 26.52 18.27
N TYR A 258 -21.77 27.36 17.38
CA TYR A 258 -22.20 27.43 16.00
C TYR A 258 -21.15 26.78 15.09
N LYS A 259 -21.63 25.95 14.16
CA LYS A 259 -20.83 25.39 13.07
C LYS A 259 -21.06 26.28 11.84
N PHE A 260 -20.00 26.87 11.32
CA PHE A 260 -20.03 27.57 10.02
C PHE A 260 -19.78 26.57 8.90
#